data_AF-A0AAU8RD14-F1
#
_entry.id   AF-A0AAU8RD14-F1
#
_cell.length_a   1.000
_cell.length_b   1.000
_cell.length_c   1.000
_cell.angle_alpha   90.00
_cell.angle_beta   90.00
_cell.angle_gamma   90.00
#
_symmetry.space_group_name_H-M   'P 1'
#
loop_
_entity.id
_entity.type
_entity.pdbx_description
1 polymer ?
#
loop_
_entity_poly.entity_id
_entity_poly.type
_entity_poly.pdbx_seq_one_letter_code
_entity_poly.pdbx_strand_id
1 'polypeptide(L)'
;MNKPGPMFKAFFTKNKRDTSFLKHVACWCMLLFICSCATLGKTALAPNQIELTAENLYLINGTYENNSNEGPPYLDYFWGSYLKAKEFKIVSKQVNKENKPYLVSLNVLNKKKIRASVTINDSLLKTYTIRGKIKNGYFEQHRKMYILPALLINEYHSSKFRIGLLKDHKVLTDFKKIEFGTVYFFSPFNNSAAYYSLPHLRITPE
;
A
#
# COMPACT_ATOMS: atom_id res chain seq x y z
N MET A 1 -78.35 -28.50 10.25
CA MET A 1 -77.22 -28.77 9.34
C MET A 1 -76.50 -27.46 9.08
N ASN A 2 -75.38 -27.22 9.77
CA ASN A 2 -74.60 -25.98 9.66
C ASN A 2 -73.20 -26.30 9.15
N LYS A 3 -72.85 -25.72 7.99
CA LYS A 3 -71.45 -25.51 7.59
C LYS A 3 -71.30 -24.04 7.23
N PRO A 4 -70.58 -23.22 8.01
CA PRO A 4 -70.01 -22.00 7.49
C PRO A 4 -68.69 -22.30 6.77
N GLY A 5 -68.56 -21.76 5.55
CA GLY A 5 -67.40 -21.92 4.68
C GLY A 5 -66.17 -21.13 5.12
N PRO A 6 -65.02 -21.34 4.44
CA PRO A 6 -63.75 -20.74 4.84
C PRO A 6 -63.67 -19.30 4.33
N MET A 7 -63.84 -18.32 5.22
CA MET A 7 -63.58 -16.91 4.91
C MET A 7 -62.42 -16.40 5.78
N PHE A 8 -61.20 -16.79 5.42
CA PHE A 8 -59.96 -16.14 5.86
C PHE A 8 -58.87 -16.31 4.79
N LYS A 9 -59.09 -15.69 3.63
CA LYS A 9 -58.04 -15.46 2.63
C LYS A 9 -58.15 -14.05 2.06
N ALA A 10 -57.68 -13.13 2.87
CA ALA A 10 -57.43 -11.72 2.57
C ALA A 10 -56.63 -11.24 3.80
N PHE A 11 -55.42 -10.69 3.76
CA PHE A 11 -54.80 -9.89 2.72
C PHE A 11 -53.30 -9.78 3.07
N PHE A 12 -52.54 -10.87 3.03
CA PHE A 12 -51.07 -10.73 2.90
C PHE A 12 -50.78 -10.38 1.45
N THR A 13 -51.00 -9.11 1.10
CA THR A 13 -50.44 -8.52 -0.12
C THR A 13 -48.93 -8.70 -0.04
N LYS A 14 -48.46 -9.65 -0.83
CA LYS A 14 -47.06 -9.89 -1.14
C LYS A 14 -46.54 -8.60 -1.77
N ASN A 15 -46.07 -7.67 -0.94
CA ASN A 15 -45.41 -6.46 -1.39
C ASN A 15 -44.15 -6.93 -2.12
N LYS A 16 -44.24 -7.04 -3.45
CA LYS A 16 -43.10 -7.24 -4.36
C LYS A 16 -42.25 -5.99 -4.22
N ARG A 17 -41.45 -5.94 -3.14
CA ARG A 17 -40.50 -4.87 -2.88
C ARG A 17 -39.61 -4.81 -4.11
N ASP A 18 -39.65 -3.68 -4.79
CA ASP A 18 -39.06 -3.50 -6.11
C ASP A 18 -37.54 -3.70 -6.02
N THR A 19 -37.09 -4.93 -6.30
CA THR A 19 -35.68 -5.32 -6.17
C THR A 19 -34.79 -4.57 -7.18
N SER A 20 -35.39 -3.92 -8.18
CA SER A 20 -34.71 -3.07 -9.15
C SER A 20 -33.99 -1.90 -8.49
N PHE A 21 -34.65 -1.21 -7.55
CA PHE A 21 -34.07 -0.11 -6.78
C PHE A 21 -32.89 -0.59 -5.93
N LEU A 22 -33.04 -1.72 -5.24
CA LEU A 22 -31.97 -2.30 -4.43
C LEU A 22 -30.74 -2.70 -5.28
N LYS A 23 -30.99 -3.25 -6.48
CA LYS A 23 -29.94 -3.60 -7.45
C LYS A 23 -29.22 -2.35 -7.98
N HIS A 24 -29.95 -1.28 -8.28
CA HIS A 24 -29.34 -0.02 -8.71
C HIS A 24 -28.51 0.60 -7.59
N VAL A 25 -29.03 0.68 -6.37
CA VAL A 25 -28.26 1.17 -5.22
C VAL A 25 -26.99 0.33 -4.99
N ALA A 26 -27.09 -1.00 -5.03
CA ALA A 26 -25.92 -1.87 -4.90
C ALA A 26 -24.88 -1.66 -6.03
N CYS A 27 -25.33 -1.43 -7.27
CA CYS A 27 -24.46 -1.15 -8.41
C CYS A 27 -23.74 0.20 -8.27
N TRP A 28 -24.46 1.25 -7.85
CA TRP A 28 -23.90 2.57 -7.57
C TRP A 28 -22.90 2.51 -6.40
N CYS A 29 -23.21 1.80 -5.31
CA CYS A 29 -22.28 1.56 -4.22
C CYS A 29 -21.02 0.83 -4.71
N MET A 30 -21.16 -0.23 -5.52
CA MET A 30 -20.00 -0.93 -6.10
C MET A 30 -19.13 -0.02 -6.96
N LEU A 31 -19.73 0.83 -7.80
CA LEU A 31 -19.01 1.78 -8.66
C LEU A 31 -18.20 2.79 -7.84
N LEU A 32 -18.74 3.28 -6.72
CA LEU A 32 -18.04 4.21 -5.83
C LEU A 32 -16.80 3.59 -5.16
N PHE A 33 -16.82 2.28 -4.87
CA PHE A 33 -15.67 1.58 -4.28
C PHE A 33 -14.48 1.45 -5.24
N ILE A 34 -14.68 1.50 -6.56
CA ILE A 34 -13.60 1.36 -7.54
C ILE A 34 -12.79 2.67 -7.67
N CYS A 35 -13.41 3.82 -7.36
CA CYS A 35 -12.80 5.14 -7.55
C CYS A 35 -11.75 5.51 -6.49
N SER A 36 -11.78 4.92 -5.28
CA SER A 36 -10.89 5.32 -4.17
C SER A 36 -9.53 4.59 -4.16
N CYS A 37 -9.01 4.26 -5.35
CA CYS A 37 -7.75 3.54 -5.49
C CYS A 37 -6.53 4.48 -5.43
N ALA A 38 -5.54 4.15 -4.60
CA ALA A 38 -4.27 4.87 -4.56
C ALA A 38 -3.53 4.74 -5.90
N THR A 39 -3.61 5.80 -6.71
CA THR A 39 -2.97 5.87 -8.02
C THR A 39 -1.85 6.91 -7.95
N LEU A 40 -0.63 6.45 -8.21
CA LEU A 40 0.48 7.33 -8.57
C LEU A 40 0.18 7.84 -9.98
N GLY A 41 0.11 9.16 -10.15
CA GLY A 41 -0.14 9.78 -11.44
C GLY A 41 0.90 9.37 -12.48
N LYS A 42 0.64 9.67 -13.76
CA LYS A 42 1.68 9.65 -14.80
C LYS A 42 2.64 10.80 -14.53
N THR A 43 3.50 10.66 -13.54
CA THR A 43 4.56 11.63 -13.25
C THR A 43 5.61 11.51 -14.33
N ALA A 44 6.03 12.65 -14.88
CA ALA A 44 7.25 12.73 -15.67
C ALA A 44 8.42 12.17 -14.84
N LEU A 45 9.41 11.59 -15.51
CA LEU A 45 10.63 11.15 -14.85
C LEU A 45 11.22 12.30 -14.04
N ALA A 46 11.74 11.98 -12.85
CA ALA A 46 12.43 12.98 -12.05
C ALA A 46 13.66 13.51 -12.83
N PRO A 47 14.07 14.77 -12.60
CA PRO A 47 15.29 15.29 -13.21
C PRO A 47 16.47 14.35 -12.95
N ASN A 48 17.27 14.06 -13.97
CA ASN A 48 18.41 13.13 -13.91
C ASN A 48 18.06 11.68 -13.56
N GLN A 49 16.82 11.25 -13.73
CA GLN A 49 16.46 9.84 -13.61
C GLN A 49 16.95 9.03 -14.83
N ILE A 50 17.55 7.87 -14.56
CA ILE A 50 17.79 6.81 -15.54
C ILE A 50 16.49 6.04 -15.74
N GLU A 51 16.05 5.91 -16.98
CA GLU A 51 14.89 5.08 -17.31
C GLU A 51 15.21 3.61 -17.02
N LEU A 52 14.54 3.02 -16.02
CA LEU A 52 14.70 1.61 -15.72
C LEU A 52 14.05 0.74 -16.81
N THR A 53 14.81 -0.22 -17.32
CA THR A 53 14.45 -1.24 -18.31
C THR A 53 14.78 -2.63 -17.75
N ALA A 54 14.41 -3.69 -18.48
CA ALA A 54 14.68 -5.05 -18.01
C ALA A 54 16.19 -5.35 -17.98
N GLU A 55 16.93 -4.71 -18.89
CA GLU A 55 18.36 -4.86 -19.09
C GLU A 55 19.16 -4.13 -18.01
N ASN A 56 18.70 -2.95 -17.57
CA ASN A 56 19.45 -2.11 -16.62
C ASN A 56 18.92 -2.15 -15.18
N LEU A 57 17.84 -2.89 -14.90
CA LEU A 57 17.22 -2.94 -13.57
C LEU A 57 18.23 -3.28 -12.46
N TYR A 58 19.22 -4.13 -12.75
CA TYR A 58 20.27 -4.52 -11.81
C TYR A 58 21.09 -3.35 -11.25
N LEU A 59 21.08 -2.18 -11.91
CA LEU A 59 21.79 -0.99 -11.46
C LEU A 59 21.28 -0.46 -10.11
N ILE A 60 20.06 -0.81 -9.71
CA ILE A 60 19.52 -0.47 -8.38
C ILE A 60 20.08 -1.36 -7.27
N ASN A 61 20.87 -2.39 -7.58
CA ASN A 61 21.48 -3.25 -6.57
C ASN A 61 22.45 -2.44 -5.71
N GLY A 62 22.27 -2.51 -4.40
CA GLY A 62 23.07 -1.76 -3.45
C GLY A 62 22.41 -1.69 -2.08
N THR A 63 23.15 -1.14 -1.13
CA THR A 63 22.67 -0.82 0.20
C THR A 63 22.49 0.68 0.31
N TYR A 64 21.36 1.10 0.84
CA TYR A 64 20.96 2.50 0.90
C TYR A 64 20.60 2.87 2.32
N GLU A 65 20.96 4.09 2.71
CA GLU A 65 20.49 4.68 3.95
C GLU A 65 19.03 5.08 3.80
N ASN A 66 18.18 4.57 4.69
CA ASN A 66 16.78 4.91 4.71
C ASN A 66 16.56 6.08 5.65
N ASN A 67 16.50 7.26 5.03
CA ASN A 67 15.97 8.51 5.54
C ASN A 67 16.35 8.91 6.99
N SER A 68 17.41 9.72 7.11
CA SER A 68 17.84 10.33 8.38
C SER A 68 17.18 11.67 8.70
N ASN A 69 16.44 12.35 7.79
CA ASN A 69 15.92 13.71 8.10
C ASN A 69 14.56 14.13 7.48
N GLU A 70 14.00 13.44 6.47
CA GLU A 70 12.71 13.84 5.83
C GLU A 70 11.65 12.74 5.92
N GLY A 71 11.62 12.03 7.05
CA GLY A 71 10.90 10.78 7.26
C GLY A 71 9.40 10.82 6.88
N PRO A 72 8.95 10.07 5.85
CA PRO A 72 7.55 9.64 5.79
C PRO A 72 7.16 8.91 7.08
N PRO A 73 5.88 8.89 7.48
CA PRO A 73 5.43 8.26 8.71
C PRO A 73 5.90 6.81 8.69
N TYR A 74 6.44 6.41 9.83
CA TYR A 74 6.65 5.08 10.41
C TYR A 74 6.39 3.81 9.57
N LEU A 75 5.41 3.79 8.68
CA LEU A 75 5.02 2.69 7.79
C LEU A 75 5.92 2.53 6.54
N ASP A 76 6.73 3.54 6.19
CA ASP A 76 7.53 3.53 4.95
C ASP A 76 8.94 2.96 5.11
N TYR A 77 9.33 2.54 6.32
CA TYR A 77 10.66 1.97 6.58
C TYR A 77 10.96 0.72 5.73
N PHE A 78 9.96 -0.11 5.42
CA PHE A 78 10.16 -1.35 4.69
C PHE A 78 9.79 -1.24 3.21
N TRP A 79 10.00 -0.07 2.58
CA TRP A 79 9.92 0.16 1.13
C TRP A 79 8.92 -0.75 0.40
N GLY A 80 7.64 -0.41 0.50
CA GLY A 80 6.57 -1.21 -0.08
C GLY A 80 6.20 -2.47 0.70
N SER A 81 6.59 -2.62 1.98
CA SER A 81 6.15 -3.70 2.86
C SER A 81 5.55 -3.17 4.17
N TYR A 82 4.57 -3.92 4.69
CA TYR A 82 3.98 -3.66 6.00
C TYR A 82 4.96 -4.02 7.12
N LEU A 83 4.93 -3.21 8.19
CA LEU A 83 5.52 -3.56 9.48
C LEU A 83 4.63 -4.52 10.24
N LYS A 84 5.24 -5.56 10.81
CA LYS A 84 4.63 -6.36 11.88
C LYS A 84 4.90 -5.72 13.24
N ALA A 85 4.05 -5.99 14.24
CA ALA A 85 4.21 -5.45 15.60
C ALA A 85 5.59 -5.72 16.24
N LYS A 86 6.21 -6.86 15.95
CA LYS A 86 7.57 -7.17 16.43
C LYS A 86 8.63 -6.26 15.80
N GLU A 87 8.55 -6.08 14.48
CA GLU A 87 9.40 -5.16 13.73
C GLU A 87 9.18 -3.73 14.22
N PHE A 88 7.92 -3.39 14.53
CA PHE A 88 7.56 -2.07 15.04
C PHE A 88 8.33 -1.72 16.32
N LYS A 89 8.31 -2.64 17.29
CA LYS A 89 8.96 -2.43 18.59
C LYS A 89 10.47 -2.22 18.45
N ILE A 90 11.10 -2.94 17.52
CA ILE A 90 12.54 -2.83 17.27
C ILE A 90 12.87 -1.48 16.64
N VAL A 91 12.16 -1.10 15.56
CA VAL A 91 12.36 0.17 14.86
C VAL A 91 12.12 1.36 15.79
N SER A 92 11.01 1.35 16.54
CA SER A 92 10.68 2.46 17.46
C SER A 92 11.74 2.66 18.54
N LYS A 93 12.33 1.56 19.06
CA LYS A 93 13.41 1.66 20.04
C LYS A 93 14.71 2.14 19.40
N GLN A 94 15.18 1.48 18.35
CA GLN A 94 16.54 1.68 17.83
C GLN A 94 16.66 2.93 16.95
N VAL A 95 15.62 3.25 16.16
CA VAL A 95 15.67 4.42 15.27
C VAL A 95 15.30 5.68 16.04
N ASN A 96 14.15 5.69 16.74
CA ASN A 96 13.68 6.95 17.36
C ASN A 96 14.38 7.30 18.67
N LYS A 97 14.77 6.29 19.47
CA LYS A 97 15.39 6.54 20.79
C LYS A 97 16.92 6.57 20.72
N GLU A 98 17.50 5.74 19.86
CA GLU A 98 18.95 5.52 19.79
C GLU A 98 19.58 6.13 18.52
N ASN A 99 18.78 6.78 17.65
CA ASN A 99 19.20 7.44 16.41
C ASN A 99 20.10 6.57 15.52
N LYS A 100 19.78 5.28 15.41
CA LYS A 100 20.57 4.32 14.63
C LYS A 100 20.17 4.34 13.15
N PRO A 101 21.14 4.29 12.22
CA PRO A 101 20.85 4.29 10.79
C PRO A 101 20.14 2.99 10.40
N TYR A 102 19.17 3.13 9.50
CA TYR A 102 18.42 2.01 8.94
C TYR A 102 18.87 1.78 7.51
N LEU A 103 19.31 0.57 7.20
CA LEU A 103 19.84 0.25 5.89
C LEU A 103 18.88 -0.65 5.12
N VAL A 104 18.61 -0.29 3.87
CA VAL A 104 17.86 -1.14 2.94
C VAL A 104 18.78 -1.62 1.84
N SER A 105 18.97 -2.93 1.77
CA SER A 105 19.70 -3.58 0.67
C SER A 105 18.73 -4.10 -0.38
N LEU A 106 18.90 -3.66 -1.62
CA LEU A 106 18.16 -4.12 -2.78
C LEU A 106 19.00 -5.11 -3.59
N ASN A 107 18.37 -6.23 -3.94
CA ASN A 107 18.94 -7.22 -4.85
C ASN A 107 17.89 -7.67 -5.87
N VAL A 108 18.07 -7.29 -7.13
CA VAL A 108 17.22 -7.66 -8.25
C VAL A 108 17.34 -9.16 -8.50
N LEU A 109 16.24 -9.88 -8.33
CA LEU A 109 16.17 -11.31 -8.62
C LEU A 109 15.81 -11.57 -10.09
N ASN A 110 14.94 -10.72 -10.64
CA ASN A 110 14.56 -10.68 -12.05
C ASN A 110 13.71 -9.43 -12.33
N LYS A 111 13.30 -9.23 -13.60
CA LYS A 111 12.47 -8.10 -14.04
C LYS A 111 11.12 -7.91 -13.31
N LYS A 112 10.67 -8.87 -12.51
CA LYS A 112 9.41 -8.81 -11.74
C LYS A 112 9.61 -8.85 -10.22
N LYS A 113 10.83 -9.06 -9.74
CA LYS A 113 11.10 -9.33 -8.31
C LYS A 113 12.41 -8.68 -7.87
N ILE A 114 12.31 -7.91 -6.80
CA ILE A 114 13.47 -7.38 -6.06
C ILE A 114 13.40 -7.96 -4.65
N ARG A 115 14.50 -8.50 -4.15
CA ARG A 115 14.67 -8.82 -2.74
C ARG A 115 15.11 -7.57 -2.01
N ALA A 116 14.38 -7.19 -0.99
CA ALA A 116 14.76 -6.12 -0.09
C ALA A 116 15.06 -6.72 1.29
N SER A 117 16.21 -6.34 1.84
CA SER A 117 16.66 -6.74 3.17
C SER A 117 16.89 -5.48 3.99
N VAL A 118 16.36 -5.50 5.19
CA VAL A 118 16.44 -4.40 6.14
C VAL A 118 17.41 -4.79 7.23
N THR A 119 18.35 -3.90 7.51
CA THR A 119 19.38 -4.09 8.51
C THR A 119 19.40 -2.89 9.47
N ILE A 120 19.54 -3.15 10.77
CA ILE A 120 19.75 -2.13 11.81
C ILE A 120 20.93 -2.60 12.67
N ASN A 121 21.96 -1.76 12.84
CA ASN A 121 23.20 -2.10 13.55
C ASN A 121 23.76 -3.47 13.11
N ASP A 122 23.89 -3.67 11.80
CA ASP A 122 24.37 -4.91 11.16
C ASP A 122 23.52 -6.17 11.42
N SER A 123 22.40 -6.03 12.14
CA SER A 123 21.45 -7.10 12.37
C SER A 123 20.34 -7.08 11.34
N LEU A 124 20.14 -8.20 10.66
CA LEU A 124 19.06 -8.39 9.70
C LEU A 124 17.70 -8.38 10.42
N LEU A 125 16.91 -7.35 10.21
CA LEU A 125 15.57 -7.23 10.77
C LEU A 125 14.54 -8.01 9.96
N LYS A 126 14.60 -7.90 8.63
CA LYS A 126 13.62 -8.51 7.73
C LYS A 126 14.17 -8.66 6.33
N THR A 127 13.83 -9.77 5.68
CA THR A 127 13.98 -9.93 4.23
C THR A 127 12.61 -10.18 3.62
N TYR A 128 12.30 -9.48 2.53
CA TYR A 128 11.05 -9.64 1.80
C TYR A 128 11.28 -9.46 0.29
N THR A 129 10.30 -9.89 -0.51
CA THR A 129 10.34 -9.74 -1.97
C THR A 129 9.32 -8.72 -2.43
N ILE A 130 9.80 -7.64 -3.04
CA ILE A 130 8.98 -6.65 -3.73
C ILE A 130 8.64 -7.24 -5.12
N ARG A 131 7.35 -7.55 -5.32
CA ARG A 131 6.82 -8.03 -6.60
C ARG A 131 6.27 -6.85 -7.39
N GLY A 132 6.64 -6.75 -8.65
CA GLY A 132 6.33 -5.58 -9.46
C GLY A 132 6.55 -5.78 -10.95
N LYS A 133 6.57 -4.66 -11.66
CA LYS A 133 6.85 -4.58 -13.10
C LYS A 133 7.52 -3.25 -13.41
N ILE A 134 8.28 -3.24 -14.50
CA ILE A 134 8.84 -2.00 -15.05
C ILE A 134 7.75 -1.24 -15.77
N LYS A 135 7.61 0.05 -15.49
CA LYS A 135 6.65 0.95 -16.15
C LYS A 135 7.16 2.38 -16.06
N ASN A 136 7.18 3.08 -17.21
CA ASN A 136 7.55 4.49 -17.32
C ASN A 136 8.92 4.81 -16.66
N GLY A 137 9.93 3.96 -16.85
CA GLY A 137 11.25 4.15 -16.25
C GLY A 137 11.38 3.90 -14.74
N TYR A 138 10.35 3.32 -14.12
CA TYR A 138 10.37 2.88 -12.72
C TYR A 138 10.14 1.38 -12.61
N PHE A 139 10.60 0.77 -11.52
CA PHE A 139 10.08 -0.50 -11.04
C PHE A 139 8.87 -0.23 -10.13
N GLU A 140 7.66 -0.48 -10.62
CA GLU A 140 6.42 -0.31 -9.88
C GLU A 140 6.02 -1.60 -9.15
N GLN A 141 5.84 -1.52 -7.83
CA GLN A 141 5.27 -2.62 -7.06
C GLN A 141 3.80 -2.85 -7.46
N HIS A 142 3.38 -4.12 -7.43
CA HIS A 142 1.95 -4.44 -7.50
C HIS A 142 1.22 -3.78 -6.32
N ARG A 143 0.07 -3.17 -6.61
CA ARG A 143 -0.76 -2.49 -5.60
C ARG A 143 -1.08 -3.46 -4.46
N LYS A 144 -0.94 -2.98 -3.23
CA LYS A 144 -1.39 -3.69 -2.04
C LYS A 144 -2.71 -3.10 -1.60
N MET A 145 -3.73 -3.94 -1.56
CA MET A 145 -5.08 -3.55 -1.16
C MET A 145 -5.62 -4.59 -0.20
N TYR A 146 -6.28 -4.12 0.85
CA TYR A 146 -7.12 -4.95 1.70
C TYR A 146 -8.35 -4.18 2.13
N ILE A 147 -9.40 -4.93 2.41
CA ILE A 147 -10.62 -4.43 3.03
C ILE A 147 -10.84 -5.33 4.24
N LEU A 148 -10.92 -4.74 5.42
CA LEU A 148 -11.21 -5.44 6.66
C LEU A 148 -12.63 -5.07 7.10
N PRO A 149 -13.64 -5.86 6.74
CA PRO A 149 -15.00 -5.68 7.23
C PRO A 149 -15.15 -6.42 8.56
N ALA A 150 -14.81 -5.78 9.68
CA ALA A 150 -15.05 -6.32 11.01
C ALA A 150 -16.21 -5.59 11.69
N LEU A 151 -16.91 -6.30 12.57
CA LEU A 151 -18.04 -5.78 13.36
C LEU A 151 -17.73 -4.49 14.12
N LEU A 152 -16.46 -4.21 14.43
CA LEU A 152 -16.03 -3.02 15.17
C LEU A 152 -15.06 -2.12 14.39
N ILE A 153 -14.54 -2.59 13.25
CA ILE A 153 -13.55 -1.88 12.45
C ILE A 153 -13.86 -2.15 10.98
N ASN A 154 -14.23 -1.12 10.24
CA ASN A 154 -14.28 -1.20 8.78
C ASN A 154 -13.09 -0.41 8.26
N GLU A 155 -12.14 -1.06 7.60
CA GLU A 155 -10.95 -0.40 7.07
C GLU A 155 -10.75 -0.76 5.60
N TYR A 156 -10.58 0.26 4.77
CA TYR A 156 -10.06 0.14 3.42
C TYR A 156 -8.63 0.65 3.39
N HIS A 157 -7.73 -0.11 2.78
CA HIS A 157 -6.36 0.31 2.54
C HIS A 157 -5.98 0.03 1.08
N SER A 158 -5.34 1.00 0.45
CA SER A 158 -4.68 0.84 -0.85
C SER A 158 -3.36 1.58 -0.83
N SER A 159 -2.27 0.89 -1.20
CA SER A 159 -0.94 1.49 -1.35
C SER A 159 -0.26 1.12 -2.66
N LYS A 160 0.55 2.06 -3.17
CA LYS A 160 1.38 1.89 -4.36
C LYS A 160 2.77 2.45 -4.06
N PHE A 161 3.78 1.71 -4.47
CA PHE A 161 5.19 2.03 -4.27
C PHE A 161 5.94 1.83 -5.59
N ARG A 162 6.93 2.66 -5.88
CA ARG A 162 7.84 2.46 -7.01
C ARG A 162 9.25 2.95 -6.71
N ILE A 163 10.20 2.34 -7.39
CA ILE A 163 11.63 2.60 -7.28
C ILE A 163 12.12 3.13 -8.63
N GLY A 164 12.85 4.24 -8.61
CA GLY A 164 13.61 4.80 -9.72
C GLY A 164 15.09 4.88 -9.37
N LEU A 165 15.91 5.22 -10.37
CA LEU A 165 17.35 5.36 -10.24
C LEU A 165 17.78 6.72 -10.80
N LEU A 166 18.56 7.48 -10.05
CA LEU A 166 19.17 8.72 -10.51
C LEU A 166 20.56 8.44 -11.13
N LYS A 167 21.01 9.35 -12.01
CA LYS A 167 22.33 9.28 -12.67
C LYS A 167 23.51 9.20 -11.69
N ASP A 168 23.36 9.73 -10.48
CA ASP A 168 24.35 9.70 -9.40
C ASP A 168 24.25 8.44 -8.53
N HIS A 169 23.62 7.37 -9.04
CA HIS A 169 23.43 6.08 -8.37
C HIS A 169 22.61 6.14 -7.07
N LYS A 170 21.90 7.24 -6.82
CA LYS A 170 20.89 7.30 -5.76
C LYS A 170 19.61 6.61 -6.21
N VAL A 171 18.98 5.91 -5.28
CA VAL A 171 17.64 5.36 -5.52
C VAL A 171 16.61 6.41 -5.17
N LEU A 172 15.59 6.51 -6.01
CA LEU A 172 14.44 7.38 -5.80
C LEU A 172 13.22 6.54 -5.48
N THR A 173 12.51 6.84 -4.41
CA THR A 173 11.28 6.13 -4.05
C THR A 173 10.09 7.05 -4.11
N ASP A 174 8.98 6.54 -4.66
CA ASP A 174 7.68 7.15 -4.55
C ASP A 174 6.72 6.22 -3.83
N PHE A 175 5.90 6.80 -2.95
CA PHE A 175 4.89 6.08 -2.19
C PHE A 175 3.58 6.85 -2.19
N LYS A 176 2.47 6.13 -2.29
CA LYS A 176 1.14 6.69 -2.03
C LYS A 176 0.27 5.66 -1.35
N LYS A 177 -0.41 6.11 -0.30
CA LYS A 177 -1.38 5.35 0.48
C LYS A 177 -2.68 6.14 0.58
N ILE A 178 -3.78 5.42 0.47
CA ILE A 178 -5.12 5.87 0.84
C ILE A 178 -5.64 4.85 1.83
N GLU A 179 -6.04 5.32 3.01
CA GLU A 179 -6.65 4.50 4.04
C GLU A 179 -7.82 5.26 4.64
N PHE A 180 -8.98 4.62 4.72
CA PHE A 180 -10.15 5.21 5.34
C PHE A 180 -11.02 4.11 5.94
N GLY A 181 -11.79 4.49 6.95
CA GLY A 181 -12.56 3.50 7.68
C GLY A 181 -13.40 4.09 8.77
N THR A 182 -14.01 3.20 9.56
CA THR A 182 -14.74 3.54 10.77
C THR A 182 -14.31 2.63 11.90
N VAL A 183 -14.17 3.21 13.10
CA VAL A 183 -13.99 2.48 14.35
C VAL A 183 -15.29 2.58 15.14
N TYR A 184 -15.79 1.44 15.65
CA TYR A 184 -17.08 1.30 16.32
C TYR A 184 -18.25 1.91 15.54
N PHE A 185 -18.23 1.86 14.19
CA PHE A 185 -19.20 2.50 13.27
C PHE A 185 -19.32 4.03 13.32
N PHE A 186 -18.90 4.69 14.40
CA PHE A 186 -19.17 6.12 14.65
C PHE A 186 -17.96 7.04 14.54
N SER A 187 -16.75 6.49 14.52
CA SER A 187 -15.53 7.30 14.39
C SER A 187 -14.91 7.08 13.01
N PRO A 188 -15.28 7.88 11.99
CA PRO A 188 -14.64 7.80 10.69
C PRO A 188 -13.20 8.31 10.79
N PHE A 189 -12.31 7.68 10.05
CA PHE A 189 -10.94 8.15 9.87
C PHE A 189 -10.55 8.16 8.40
N ASN A 190 -9.66 9.07 8.04
CA ASN A 190 -9.00 9.13 6.75
C ASN A 190 -7.53 9.41 6.99
N ASN A 191 -6.68 8.49 6.54
CA ASN A 191 -5.24 8.54 6.63
C ASN A 191 -4.64 8.29 5.25
N SER A 192 -4.55 9.36 4.46
CA SER A 192 -3.94 9.35 3.14
C SER A 192 -2.57 10.02 3.21
N ALA A 193 -1.56 9.41 2.58
CA ALA A 193 -0.19 9.92 2.56
C ALA A 193 0.42 9.74 1.17
N ALA A 194 1.27 10.66 0.76
CA ALA A 194 1.99 10.57 -0.50
C ALA A 194 3.37 11.20 -0.39
N TYR A 195 4.37 10.49 -0.90
CA TYR A 195 5.77 10.91 -0.97
C TYR A 195 6.24 10.71 -2.39
N TYR A 196 6.87 11.74 -2.94
CA TYR A 196 7.36 11.71 -4.30
C TYR A 196 8.83 12.08 -4.32
N SER A 197 9.57 11.39 -5.18
CA SER A 197 10.95 11.70 -5.51
C SER A 197 11.90 11.70 -4.32
N LEU A 198 11.66 10.87 -3.30
CA LEU A 198 12.54 10.78 -2.13
C LEU A 198 13.86 10.10 -2.52
N PRO A 199 15.01 10.81 -2.47
CA PRO A 199 16.30 10.25 -2.81
C PRO A 199 16.92 9.51 -1.61
N HIS A 200 17.57 8.38 -1.87
CA HIS A 200 18.28 7.59 -0.88
C HIS A 200 19.74 7.40 -1.31
N LEU A 201 20.65 7.75 -0.41
CA LEU A 201 22.09 7.64 -0.65
C LEU A 201 22.50 6.17 -0.64
N ARG A 202 23.29 5.79 -1.63
CA ARG A 202 23.95 4.49 -1.66
C ARG A 202 25.14 4.52 -0.71
N ILE A 203 25.22 3.51 0.14
CA ILE A 203 26.39 3.25 0.97
C ILE A 203 27.34 2.39 0.15
N THR A 204 28.55 2.89 -0.03
CA THR A 204 29.63 2.13 -0.64
C THR A 204 30.36 1.41 0.49
N PRO A 205 30.56 0.08 0.44
CA PRO A 205 31.44 -0.57 1.40
C PRO A 205 32.85 0.02 1.24
N GLU A 206 33.46 0.41 2.36
CA GLU A 206 34.88 0.79 2.45
C GLU A 206 35.80 -0.38 2.14
#